data_AF-A0A2D6PD06-F1
#
_entry.id   AF-A0A2D6PD06-F1
#
_cell.length_a   1.000
_cell.length_b   1.000
_cell.length_c   1.000
_cell.angle_alpha   90.00
_cell.angle_beta   90.00
_cell.angle_gamma   90.00
#
_symmetry.space_group_name_H-M   'P 1'
#
loop_
_entity.id
_entity.type
_entity.pdbx_description
1 polymer ?
#
loop_
_entity_poly.entity_id
_entity_poly.type
_entity_poly.pdbx_seq_one_letter_code
_entity_poly.pdbx_strand_id
1 'polypeptide(L)'
;MINMLKDIILKYALENAVKYGGKANPGAVIGKIFSENKKLSKDTKTVIQEVKKVVQEVNSLNREEQKKRFSKYHIKHKKNKSGGKTLPNLQYTKGKVVMRIAPFPSGPLHIGNARPAILNDEYVRKYKGKLLLVIDDTIGSKEKSITEEAYDLIPKGLDWLEVKYDKIIYKSDRLEIYYDYAKKLIDKAYAYVCSCPQNKIRENRRKGVECPCRHQTVEETLKLWELMFESKEGEYVLRIKTGMQDKNPAFRDRILFRISEREHPKVKNKYTVWPLLEFSWAIDDHLLEITHIIRGKELMIESEMEKYIWNIFNWTHPVIMHSGLLQLEGV
;
A
#
# COMPACT_ATOMS: atom_id res chain seq x y z
N MET A 1 -15.23 50.37 -7.40
CA MET A 1 -14.39 49.65 -6.40
C MET A 1 -15.21 48.90 -5.35
N ILE A 2 -16.20 49.54 -4.71
CA ILE A 2 -17.02 48.94 -3.63
C ILE A 2 -17.83 47.72 -4.09
N ASN A 3 -18.44 47.74 -5.28
CA ASN A 3 -19.23 46.61 -5.79
C ASN A 3 -18.40 45.36 -6.09
N MET A 4 -17.13 45.50 -6.50
CA MET A 4 -16.23 44.35 -6.71
C MET A 4 -15.79 43.73 -5.38
N LEU A 5 -15.60 44.54 -4.32
CA LEU A 5 -15.22 44.03 -3.00
C LEU A 5 -16.37 43.22 -2.37
N LYS A 6 -17.60 43.73 -2.44
CA LYS A 6 -18.79 43.03 -1.93
C LYS A 6 -19.00 41.69 -2.63
N ASP A 7 -18.83 41.64 -3.95
CA ASP A 7 -19.00 40.41 -4.73
C ASP A 7 -17.97 39.32 -4.35
N ILE A 8 -16.71 39.73 -4.13
CA ILE A 8 -15.64 38.84 -3.65
C ILE A 8 -15.96 38.30 -2.25
N ILE A 9 -16.40 39.17 -1.33
CA ILE A 9 -16.78 38.77 0.03
C ILE A 9 -17.97 37.81 -0.01
N LEU A 10 -18.99 38.13 -0.81
CA LEU A 10 -20.20 37.33 -0.96
C LEU A 10 -19.89 35.93 -1.49
N LYS A 11 -19.03 35.83 -2.50
CA LYS A 11 -18.55 34.54 -3.02
C LYS A 11 -17.93 33.67 -1.93
N TYR A 12 -16.97 34.19 -1.17
CA TYR A 12 -16.26 33.38 -0.16
C TYR A 12 -17.12 33.10 1.07
N ALA A 13 -18.05 34.00 1.43
CA ALA A 13 -19.04 33.75 2.47
C ALA A 13 -20.00 32.62 2.07
N LEU A 14 -20.51 32.63 0.84
CA LEU A 14 -21.35 31.55 0.31
C LEU A 14 -20.59 30.21 0.21
N GLU A 15 -19.33 30.22 -0.28
CA GLU A 15 -18.48 29.02 -0.31
C GLU A 15 -18.31 28.41 1.09
N ASN A 16 -18.04 29.25 2.08
CA ASN A 16 -17.87 28.81 3.46
C ASN A 16 -19.18 28.29 4.06
N ALA A 17 -20.30 28.98 3.88
CA ALA A 17 -21.61 28.53 4.36
C ALA A 17 -22.01 27.19 3.75
N VAL A 18 -21.87 27.00 2.43
CA VAL A 18 -22.21 25.73 1.75
C VAL A 18 -21.36 24.58 2.28
N LYS A 19 -20.06 24.83 2.53
CA LYS A 19 -19.14 23.82 3.07
C LYS A 19 -19.43 23.44 4.52
N TYR A 20 -19.89 24.39 5.34
CA TYR A 20 -20.06 24.20 6.80
C TYR A 20 -21.53 24.25 7.24
N GLY A 21 -22.41 23.55 6.51
CA GLY A 21 -23.78 23.29 6.98
C GLY A 21 -24.68 24.53 7.08
N GLY A 22 -24.39 25.57 6.29
CA GLY A 22 -25.17 26.79 6.17
C GLY A 22 -24.73 27.94 7.08
N LYS A 23 -23.59 27.81 7.77
CA LYS A 23 -23.02 28.86 8.64
C LYS A 23 -21.63 29.26 8.17
N ALA A 24 -21.52 30.43 7.55
CA ALA A 24 -20.27 31.08 7.25
C ALA A 24 -19.61 31.66 8.52
N ASN A 25 -18.30 31.49 8.64
CA ASN A 25 -17.46 32.03 9.70
C ASN A 25 -16.70 33.28 9.20
N PRO A 26 -16.85 34.45 9.85
CA PRO A 26 -16.18 35.69 9.43
C PRO A 26 -14.65 35.57 9.38
N GLY A 27 -14.03 34.89 10.35
CA GLY A 27 -12.57 34.71 10.40
C GLY A 27 -12.04 33.88 9.24
N ALA A 28 -12.74 32.79 8.90
CA ALA A 28 -12.40 31.95 7.76
C ALA A 28 -12.51 32.71 6.42
N VAL A 29 -13.57 33.52 6.26
CA VAL A 29 -13.80 34.35 5.07
C VAL A 29 -12.72 35.43 4.94
N ILE A 30 -12.36 36.11 6.04
CA ILE A 30 -11.28 37.11 6.06
C ILE A 30 -9.94 36.47 5.66
N GLY A 31 -9.59 35.33 6.25
CA GLY A 31 -8.34 34.62 5.92
C GLY A 31 -8.25 34.21 4.44
N LYS A 32 -9.38 33.78 3.87
CA LYS A 32 -9.47 33.42 2.45
C LYS A 32 -9.32 34.65 1.53
N ILE A 33 -9.95 35.78 1.86
CA ILE A 33 -9.83 37.02 1.08
C ILE A 33 -8.39 37.54 1.08
N PHE A 34 -7.74 37.61 2.24
CA PHE A 34 -6.37 38.13 2.34
C PHE A 34 -5.32 37.22 1.70
N SER A 35 -5.53 35.89 1.74
CA SER A 35 -4.63 34.95 1.06
C SER A 35 -4.72 35.03 -0.47
N GLU A 36 -5.91 35.26 -1.03
CA GLU A 36 -6.10 35.31 -2.49
C GLU A 36 -5.97 36.72 -3.09
N ASN A 37 -6.11 37.78 -2.29
CA ASN A 37 -6.11 39.17 -2.76
C ASN A 37 -5.22 40.06 -1.88
N LYS A 38 -3.89 39.90 -1.97
CA LYS A 38 -2.88 40.64 -1.19
C LYS A 38 -2.97 42.18 -1.27
N LYS A 39 -3.66 42.75 -2.27
CA LYS A 39 -3.87 44.21 -2.35
C LYS A 39 -4.94 44.70 -1.36
N LEU A 40 -5.92 43.85 -1.01
CA LEU A 40 -7.04 44.18 -0.12
C LEU A 40 -6.65 44.14 1.37
N SER A 41 -5.46 43.63 1.72
CA SER A 41 -4.95 43.65 3.10
C SER A 41 -4.39 45.01 3.52
N LYS A 42 -4.44 46.03 2.64
CA LYS A 42 -4.07 47.41 2.98
C LYS A 42 -5.24 48.19 3.62
N ASP A 43 -6.48 47.79 3.35
CA ASP A 43 -7.71 48.41 3.87
C ASP A 43 -8.45 47.49 4.87
N THR A 44 -7.70 46.90 5.79
CA THR A 44 -8.14 45.81 6.68
C THR A 44 -9.41 46.15 7.47
N LYS A 45 -9.52 47.37 8.00
CA LYS A 45 -10.67 47.78 8.83
C LYS A 45 -11.98 47.77 8.02
N THR A 46 -11.93 48.27 6.79
CA THR A 46 -13.08 48.33 5.87
C THR A 46 -13.49 46.92 5.42
N VAL A 47 -12.53 46.07 5.09
CA VAL A 47 -12.78 44.68 4.69
C VAL A 47 -13.41 43.88 5.84
N ILE A 48 -12.90 44.00 7.07
CA ILE A 48 -13.45 43.29 8.23
C ILE A 48 -14.91 43.71 8.51
N GLN A 49 -15.22 45.01 8.43
CA GLN A 49 -16.59 45.50 8.64
C GLN A 49 -17.54 44.97 7.57
N GLU A 50 -17.10 44.94 6.31
CA GLU A 50 -17.93 44.47 5.21
C GLU A 50 -18.11 42.94 5.23
N VAL A 51 -17.07 42.18 5.60
CA VAL A 51 -17.18 40.72 5.78
C VAL A 51 -18.19 40.38 6.87
N LYS A 52 -18.20 41.11 8.00
CA LYS A 52 -19.18 40.86 9.07
C LYS A 52 -20.61 41.04 8.57
N LYS A 53 -20.89 42.08 7.79
CA LYS A 53 -22.22 42.35 7.23
C LYS A 53 -22.65 41.26 6.24
N VAL A 54 -21.78 40.92 5.30
CA VAL A 54 -22.11 39.92 4.26
C VAL A 54 -22.22 38.51 4.83
N VAL A 55 -21.42 38.16 5.85
CA VAL A 55 -21.56 36.87 6.53
C VAL A 55 -22.87 36.78 7.30
N GLN A 56 -23.32 37.87 7.94
CA GLN A 56 -24.63 37.90 8.58
C GLN A 56 -25.75 37.73 7.55
N GLU A 57 -25.66 38.39 6.40
CA GLU A 57 -26.61 38.24 5.29
C GLU A 57 -26.62 36.80 4.75
N VAL A 58 -25.46 36.19 4.52
CA VAL A 58 -25.39 34.80 4.03
C VAL A 58 -25.97 33.82 5.05
N ASN A 59 -25.72 34.05 6.34
CA ASN A 59 -26.21 33.18 7.42
C ASN A 59 -27.71 33.32 7.68
N SER A 60 -28.37 34.38 7.20
CA SER A 60 -29.83 34.52 7.28
C SER A 60 -30.56 33.84 6.12
N LEU A 61 -29.84 33.44 5.06
CA LEU A 61 -30.40 32.67 3.95
C LEU A 61 -30.58 31.20 4.32
N ASN A 62 -31.60 30.56 3.75
CA ASN A 62 -31.74 29.11 3.83
C ASN A 62 -30.69 28.39 2.96
N ARG A 63 -30.47 27.10 3.22
CA ARG A 63 -29.42 26.31 2.56
C ARG A 63 -29.60 26.18 1.05
N GLU A 64 -30.83 26.08 0.56
CA GLU A 64 -31.09 25.97 -0.88
C GLU A 64 -30.74 27.27 -1.60
N GLU A 65 -31.07 28.40 -0.98
CA GLU A 65 -30.80 29.72 -1.51
C GLU A 65 -29.32 30.07 -1.45
N GLN A 66 -28.61 29.66 -0.40
CA GLN A 66 -27.14 29.72 -0.35
C GLN A 66 -26.51 28.95 -1.51
N LYS A 67 -26.95 27.70 -1.77
CA LYS A 67 -26.44 26.89 -2.90
C LYS A 67 -26.78 27.52 -4.25
N LYS A 68 -28.00 28.03 -4.43
CA LYS A 68 -28.45 28.69 -5.67
C LYS A 68 -27.72 30.00 -5.94
N ARG A 69 -27.40 30.77 -4.91
CA ARG A 69 -26.58 31.99 -5.06
C ARG A 69 -25.11 31.64 -5.29
N PHE A 70 -24.61 30.59 -4.65
CA PHE A 70 -23.25 30.11 -4.84
C PHE A 70 -23.01 29.55 -6.25
N SER A 71 -23.98 28.85 -6.84
CA SER A 71 -23.85 28.26 -8.19
C SER A 71 -23.68 29.30 -9.29
N LYS A 72 -24.11 30.56 -9.08
CA LYS A 72 -23.86 31.69 -9.99
C LYS A 72 -22.37 32.07 -10.05
N TYR A 73 -21.60 31.75 -9.02
CA TYR A 73 -20.16 31.92 -9.02
C TYR A 73 -19.53 30.68 -9.63
N HIS A 74 -19.26 30.69 -10.94
CA HIS A 74 -18.50 29.62 -11.59
C HIS A 74 -17.17 29.40 -10.87
N ILE A 75 -17.08 28.32 -10.10
CA ILE A 75 -15.80 27.83 -9.59
C ILE A 75 -15.10 27.18 -10.76
N LYS A 76 -14.31 27.94 -11.51
CA LYS A 76 -13.06 27.37 -11.99
C LYS A 76 -12.33 26.96 -10.71
N HIS A 77 -12.26 25.66 -10.43
CA HIS A 77 -11.30 25.16 -9.46
C HIS A 77 -9.97 25.77 -9.91
N LYS A 78 -9.47 26.76 -9.16
CA LYS A 78 -8.07 27.14 -9.30
C LYS A 78 -7.36 25.84 -8.98
N LYS A 79 -6.80 25.19 -10.02
CA LYS A 79 -5.68 24.27 -9.83
C LYS A 79 -4.80 25.01 -8.84
N ASN A 80 -4.66 24.46 -7.63
CA ASN A 80 -3.61 24.93 -6.75
C ASN A 80 -2.39 25.03 -7.65
N LYS A 81 -1.74 26.21 -7.72
CA LYS A 81 -0.41 26.27 -8.28
C LYS A 81 0.41 25.34 -7.41
N SER A 82 0.49 24.06 -7.78
CA SER A 82 1.51 23.16 -7.33
C SER A 82 2.78 23.75 -7.91
N GLY A 83 3.38 24.71 -7.19
CA GLY A 83 4.80 24.96 -7.32
C GLY A 83 5.45 23.57 -7.32
N GLY A 84 6.19 23.27 -8.39
CA GLY A 84 6.57 21.92 -8.80
C GLY A 84 7.16 21.11 -7.67
N LYS A 85 6.31 20.42 -6.92
CA LYS A 85 6.74 19.35 -6.02
C LYS A 85 6.94 18.14 -6.91
N THR A 86 8.10 18.09 -7.55
CA THR A 86 8.60 16.88 -8.19
C THR A 86 8.73 15.79 -7.13
N LEU A 87 8.62 14.53 -7.54
CA LEU A 87 8.92 13.42 -6.64
C LEU A 87 10.33 13.60 -6.03
N PRO A 88 10.53 13.29 -4.74
CA PRO A 88 11.85 13.27 -4.12
C PRO A 88 12.87 12.49 -4.95
N ASN A 89 14.15 12.74 -4.73
CA ASN A 89 15.17 11.89 -5.36
C ASN A 89 15.24 10.54 -4.65
N LEU A 90 15.46 9.48 -5.43
CA LEU A 90 15.72 8.16 -4.88
C LEU A 90 17.12 8.13 -4.29
N GLN A 91 17.28 7.45 -3.16
CA GLN A 91 18.59 7.24 -2.55
C GLN A 91 19.30 6.08 -3.25
N TYR A 92 20.62 6.10 -3.34
CA TYR A 92 21.43 4.96 -3.80
C TYR A 92 21.08 4.44 -5.22
N THR A 93 21.00 5.33 -6.21
CA THR A 93 20.75 4.97 -7.61
C THR A 93 22.01 4.51 -8.37
N LYS A 94 22.96 3.83 -7.71
CA LYS A 94 24.16 3.28 -8.37
C LYS A 94 23.76 2.05 -9.21
N GLY A 95 23.10 2.28 -10.34
CA GLY A 95 22.57 1.24 -11.22
C GLY A 95 21.29 1.68 -11.94
N LYS A 96 20.76 0.83 -12.82
CA LYS A 96 19.43 1.05 -13.42
C LYS A 96 18.37 0.78 -12.36
N VAL A 97 17.51 1.76 -12.09
CA VAL A 97 16.40 1.62 -11.15
C VAL A 97 15.47 0.52 -11.66
N VAL A 98 15.24 -0.51 -10.85
CA VAL A 98 14.21 -1.54 -11.08
C VAL A 98 13.18 -1.45 -9.96
N MET A 99 11.91 -1.35 -10.34
CA MET A 99 10.75 -1.27 -9.44
C MET A 99 9.67 -2.26 -9.90
N ARG A 100 8.66 -2.51 -9.07
CA ARG A 100 7.52 -3.36 -9.43
C ARG A 100 6.20 -2.86 -8.92
N ILE A 101 5.16 -3.14 -9.70
CA ILE A 101 3.76 -3.13 -9.28
C ILE A 101 3.39 -4.56 -8.88
N ALA A 102 2.76 -4.70 -7.73
CA ALA A 102 2.56 -5.98 -7.06
C ALA A 102 1.08 -6.21 -6.67
N PRO A 103 0.14 -6.31 -7.64
CA PRO A 103 -1.26 -6.50 -7.31
C PRO A 103 -1.55 -7.96 -6.95
N PHE A 104 -2.39 -8.16 -5.93
CA PHE A 104 -3.05 -9.45 -5.70
C PHE A 104 -4.29 -9.53 -6.60
N PRO A 105 -4.47 -10.59 -7.41
CA PRO A 105 -5.53 -10.67 -8.41
C PRO A 105 -6.90 -11.06 -7.83
N SER A 106 -7.42 -10.31 -6.85
CA SER A 106 -8.77 -10.50 -6.29
C SER A 106 -9.89 -9.78 -7.07
N GLY A 107 -9.56 -9.23 -8.23
CA GLY A 107 -10.48 -8.41 -9.03
C GLY A 107 -9.75 -7.29 -9.79
N PRO A 108 -10.50 -6.34 -10.39
CA PRO A 108 -9.92 -5.18 -11.05
C PRO A 108 -9.20 -4.25 -10.07
N LEU A 109 -8.27 -3.44 -10.58
CA LEU A 109 -7.59 -2.41 -9.80
C LEU A 109 -8.58 -1.35 -9.33
N HIS A 110 -8.45 -0.94 -8.06
CA HIS A 110 -9.17 0.21 -7.50
C HIS A 110 -8.24 1.41 -7.34
N ILE A 111 -8.77 2.57 -6.94
CA ILE A 111 -8.00 3.82 -6.80
C ILE A 111 -6.80 3.70 -5.84
N GLY A 112 -6.90 2.84 -4.82
CA GLY A 112 -5.78 2.51 -3.93
C GLY A 112 -4.59 1.87 -4.65
N ASN A 113 -4.80 1.14 -5.75
CA ASN A 113 -3.73 0.57 -6.57
C ASN A 113 -3.16 1.59 -7.57
N ALA A 114 -3.97 2.55 -8.03
CA ALA A 114 -3.54 3.55 -8.99
C ALA A 114 -2.39 4.40 -8.44
N ARG A 115 -2.45 4.81 -7.16
CA ARG A 115 -1.39 5.61 -6.53
C ARG A 115 -0.01 4.93 -6.56
N PRO A 116 0.19 3.72 -6.02
CA PRO A 116 1.49 3.06 -6.10
C PRO A 116 1.87 2.73 -7.55
N ALA A 117 0.93 2.38 -8.43
CA ALA A 117 1.24 2.14 -9.84
C ALA A 117 1.86 3.37 -10.53
N ILE A 118 1.18 4.51 -10.43
CA ILE A 118 1.65 5.79 -11.00
C ILE A 118 2.98 6.22 -10.35
N LEU A 119 3.13 6.07 -9.03
CA LEU A 119 4.37 6.45 -8.36
C LEU A 119 5.57 5.63 -8.85
N ASN A 120 5.43 4.30 -8.95
CA ASN A 120 6.53 3.46 -9.44
C ASN A 120 6.88 3.80 -10.89
N ASP A 121 5.89 4.01 -11.76
CA ASP A 121 6.07 4.40 -13.17
C ASP A 121 6.75 5.77 -13.31
N GLU A 122 6.32 6.79 -12.56
CA GLU A 122 6.96 8.11 -12.56
C GLU A 122 8.42 8.07 -12.10
N TYR A 123 8.73 7.26 -11.09
CA TYR A 123 10.12 7.05 -10.69
C TYR A 123 10.94 6.35 -11.77
N VAL A 124 10.41 5.28 -12.36
CA VAL A 124 11.07 4.56 -13.44
C VAL A 124 11.31 5.48 -14.65
N ARG A 125 10.33 6.31 -15.04
CA ARG A 125 10.50 7.34 -16.08
C ARG A 125 11.59 8.35 -15.74
N LYS A 126 11.58 8.90 -14.53
CA LYS A 126 12.58 9.89 -14.07
C LYS A 126 14.01 9.35 -14.11
N TYR A 127 14.20 8.07 -13.79
CA TYR A 127 15.52 7.44 -13.71
C TYR A 127 15.88 6.54 -14.90
N LYS A 128 15.03 6.51 -15.94
CA LYS A 128 15.19 5.62 -17.12
C LYS A 128 15.40 4.15 -16.69
N GLY A 129 14.60 3.72 -15.73
CA GLY A 129 14.64 2.41 -15.10
C GLY A 129 13.82 1.35 -15.82
N LYS A 130 13.48 0.28 -15.09
CA LYS A 130 12.54 -0.78 -15.48
C LYS A 130 11.41 -0.91 -14.47
N LEU A 131 10.20 -1.14 -14.95
CA LEU A 131 9.01 -1.41 -14.14
C LEU A 131 8.51 -2.82 -14.44
N LEU A 132 8.41 -3.68 -13.43
CA LEU A 132 7.85 -5.02 -13.56
C LEU A 132 6.40 -5.04 -13.06
N LEU A 133 5.53 -5.77 -13.76
CA LEU A 133 4.22 -6.15 -13.24
C LEU A 133 4.32 -7.56 -12.67
N VAL A 134 4.29 -7.69 -11.34
CA VAL A 134 4.39 -8.97 -10.65
C VAL A 134 3.03 -9.28 -10.04
N ILE A 135 2.25 -10.15 -10.69
CA ILE A 135 0.96 -10.61 -10.19
C ILE A 135 1.22 -11.52 -9.00
N ASP A 136 0.81 -11.10 -7.80
CA ASP A 136 0.94 -11.90 -6.57
C ASP A 136 -0.21 -12.90 -6.48
N ASP A 137 -0.24 -13.86 -7.40
CA ASP A 137 -1.17 -14.99 -7.42
C ASP A 137 -0.67 -16.14 -6.53
N THR A 138 -0.17 -15.82 -5.34
CA THR A 138 -0.04 -16.84 -4.28
C THR A 138 -1.43 -17.22 -3.76
N ILE A 139 -1.60 -18.44 -3.21
CA ILE A 139 -2.94 -18.89 -2.79
C ILE A 139 -3.57 -17.92 -1.78
N GLY A 140 -4.73 -17.38 -2.15
CA GLY A 140 -5.49 -16.41 -1.37
C GLY A 140 -6.08 -16.98 -0.09
N SER A 141 -6.96 -16.20 0.55
CA SER A 141 -7.84 -16.71 1.61
C SER A 141 -9.24 -16.97 1.08
N LYS A 142 -10.17 -17.41 1.93
CA LYS A 142 -11.58 -17.57 1.53
C LYS A 142 -12.24 -16.21 1.30
N GLU A 143 -11.83 -15.22 2.09
CA GLU A 143 -12.29 -13.84 2.04
C GLU A 143 -11.61 -13.03 0.92
N LYS A 144 -10.40 -13.43 0.53
CA LYS A 144 -9.60 -12.78 -0.51
C LYS A 144 -9.06 -13.84 -1.47
N SER A 145 -9.96 -14.36 -2.30
CA SER A 145 -9.64 -15.34 -3.34
C SER A 145 -9.10 -14.66 -4.60
N ILE A 146 -8.47 -15.45 -5.47
CA ILE A 146 -8.08 -15.01 -6.81
C ILE A 146 -9.31 -15.08 -7.72
N THR A 147 -9.45 -14.10 -8.60
CA THR A 147 -10.51 -13.99 -9.61
C THR A 147 -9.85 -14.15 -10.98
N GLU A 148 -10.30 -15.11 -11.79
CA GLU A 148 -9.65 -15.42 -13.08
C GLU A 148 -9.66 -14.21 -14.03
N GLU A 149 -10.75 -13.43 -14.04
CA GLU A 149 -10.88 -12.22 -14.83
C GLU A 149 -9.86 -11.14 -14.45
N ALA A 150 -9.28 -11.19 -13.24
CA ALA A 150 -8.29 -10.22 -12.80
C ALA A 150 -6.99 -10.28 -13.62
N TYR A 151 -6.66 -11.44 -14.21
CA TYR A 151 -5.49 -11.57 -15.09
C TYR A 151 -5.59 -10.68 -16.33
N ASP A 152 -6.80 -10.43 -16.83
CA ASP A 152 -7.06 -9.52 -17.95
C ASP A 152 -7.35 -8.10 -17.50
N LEU A 153 -8.09 -7.94 -16.39
CA LEU A 153 -8.55 -6.63 -15.92
C LEU A 153 -7.41 -5.78 -15.32
N ILE A 154 -6.42 -6.41 -14.68
CA ILE A 154 -5.28 -5.68 -14.10
C ILE A 154 -4.43 -4.99 -15.19
N PRO A 155 -3.95 -5.69 -16.24
CA PRO A 155 -3.27 -5.05 -17.36
C PRO A 155 -4.09 -3.94 -18.01
N LYS A 156 -5.38 -4.19 -18.31
CA LYS A 156 -6.29 -3.18 -18.89
C LYS A 156 -6.42 -1.93 -18.01
N GLY A 157 -6.45 -2.10 -16.68
CA GLY A 157 -6.50 -0.99 -15.73
C GLY A 157 -5.20 -0.17 -15.73
N LEU A 158 -4.04 -0.82 -15.87
CA LEU A 158 -2.75 -0.13 -16.00
C LEU A 158 -2.61 0.59 -17.34
N ASP A 159 -3.07 -0.03 -18.44
CA ASP A 159 -3.10 0.58 -19.77
C ASP A 159 -3.98 1.84 -19.77
N TRP A 160 -5.15 1.78 -19.12
CA TRP A 160 -6.03 2.94 -18.95
C TRP A 160 -5.39 4.07 -18.13
N LEU A 161 -4.53 3.73 -17.17
CA LEU A 161 -3.72 4.69 -16.41
C LEU A 161 -2.47 5.18 -17.17
N GLU A 162 -2.24 4.70 -18.39
CA GLU A 162 -1.04 4.95 -19.20
C GLU A 162 0.26 4.52 -18.50
N VAL A 163 0.18 3.52 -17.61
CA VAL A 163 1.31 2.95 -16.89
C VAL A 163 1.99 1.88 -17.73
N LYS A 164 3.24 2.11 -18.09
CA LYS A 164 4.04 1.19 -18.92
C LYS A 164 4.96 0.33 -18.07
N TYR A 165 4.88 -0.99 -18.23
CA TYR A 165 5.75 -1.96 -17.58
C TYR A 165 6.47 -2.82 -18.63
N ASP A 166 7.66 -3.31 -18.29
CA ASP A 166 8.56 -4.05 -19.18
C ASP A 166 8.19 -5.54 -19.32
N LYS A 167 7.67 -6.15 -18.25
CA LYS A 167 7.38 -7.59 -18.20
C LYS A 167 6.30 -7.90 -17.16
N ILE A 168 5.46 -8.89 -17.49
CA ILE A 168 4.52 -9.54 -16.55
C ILE A 168 5.15 -10.81 -15.99
N ILE A 169 5.04 -10.99 -14.68
CA ILE A 169 5.52 -12.16 -13.93
C ILE A 169 4.38 -12.64 -13.03
N TYR A 170 4.16 -13.95 -13.00
CA TYR A 170 3.21 -14.59 -12.09
C TYR A 170 3.98 -15.34 -11.01
N LYS A 171 3.58 -15.20 -9.74
CA LYS A 171 4.22 -15.92 -8.65
C LYS A 171 3.89 -17.41 -8.67
N SER A 172 2.71 -17.79 -9.15
CA SER A 172 2.33 -19.20 -9.32
C SER A 172 3.28 -19.97 -10.26
N ASP A 173 3.90 -19.29 -11.24
CA ASP A 173 4.90 -19.88 -12.14
C ASP A 173 6.28 -20.06 -11.47
N ARG A 174 6.45 -19.62 -10.22
CA ARG A 174 7.74 -19.53 -9.52
C ARG A 174 7.81 -20.41 -8.26
N LEU A 175 6.81 -21.27 -8.03
CA LEU A 175 6.71 -22.09 -6.83
C LEU A 175 7.93 -22.99 -6.58
N GLU A 176 8.48 -23.60 -7.64
CA GLU A 176 9.70 -24.42 -7.52
C GLU A 176 10.89 -23.62 -6.99
N ILE A 177 11.06 -22.38 -7.45
CA ILE A 177 12.10 -21.46 -6.96
C ILE A 177 11.90 -21.22 -5.45
N TYR A 178 10.67 -20.99 -5.02
CA TYR A 178 10.37 -20.78 -3.61
C TYR A 178 10.66 -22.02 -2.76
N TYR A 179 10.36 -23.23 -3.25
CA TYR A 179 10.68 -24.47 -2.55
C TYR A 179 12.20 -24.68 -2.42
N ASP A 180 12.97 -24.38 -3.47
CA ASP A 180 14.44 -24.45 -3.41
C ASP A 180 15.02 -23.51 -2.35
N TYR A 181 14.49 -22.27 -2.25
CA TYR A 181 14.91 -21.34 -1.22
C TYR A 181 14.44 -21.72 0.18
N ALA A 182 13.29 -22.40 0.29
CA ALA A 182 12.84 -22.96 1.57
C ALA A 182 13.82 -24.02 2.06
N LYS A 183 14.24 -24.96 1.19
CA LYS A 183 15.26 -25.96 1.49
C LYS A 183 16.58 -25.32 1.91
N LYS A 184 17.06 -24.28 1.21
CA LYS A 184 18.26 -23.53 1.61
C LYS A 184 18.15 -22.89 3.00
N LEU A 185 16.98 -22.41 3.41
CA LEU A 185 16.78 -21.90 4.78
C LEU A 185 16.79 -23.03 5.82
N ILE A 186 16.20 -24.18 5.48
CA ILE A 186 16.21 -25.38 6.33
C ILE A 186 17.66 -25.87 6.52
N ASP A 187 18.43 -25.99 5.44
CA ASP A 187 19.83 -26.44 5.46
C ASP A 187 20.72 -25.54 6.33
N LYS A 188 20.43 -24.23 6.34
CA LYS A 188 21.10 -23.25 7.21
C LYS A 188 20.55 -23.22 8.64
N ALA A 189 19.64 -24.12 8.99
CA ALA A 189 18.94 -24.22 10.27
C ALA A 189 18.10 -22.97 10.66
N TYR A 190 17.73 -22.12 9.70
CA TYR A 190 16.89 -20.94 9.91
C TYR A 190 15.39 -21.22 9.75
N ALA A 191 14.99 -22.42 9.35
CA ALA A 191 13.58 -22.79 9.25
C ALA A 191 13.31 -24.13 9.95
N TYR A 192 12.05 -24.36 10.33
CA TYR A 192 11.57 -25.61 10.91
C TYR A 192 10.12 -25.86 10.54
N VAL A 193 9.71 -27.13 10.48
CA VAL A 193 8.31 -27.50 10.22
C VAL A 193 7.59 -27.65 11.56
N CYS A 194 6.47 -26.95 11.70
CA CYS A 194 5.70 -26.90 12.93
C CYS A 194 4.35 -27.60 12.74
N SER A 195 4.10 -28.61 13.56
CA SER A 195 2.81 -29.33 13.67
C SER A 195 1.98 -28.92 14.89
N CYS A 196 2.46 -27.95 15.67
CA CYS A 196 1.74 -27.51 16.85
C CYS A 196 0.39 -26.85 16.48
N PRO A 197 -0.68 -27.08 17.28
CA PRO A 197 -1.97 -26.41 17.10
C PRO A 197 -1.85 -24.88 17.07
N GLN A 198 -2.66 -24.25 16.22
CA GLN A 198 -2.60 -22.79 15.98
C GLN A 198 -2.80 -21.96 17.25
N ASN A 199 -3.75 -22.35 18.10
CA ASN A 199 -4.01 -21.70 19.39
C ASN A 199 -2.79 -21.76 20.32
N LYS A 200 -2.11 -22.92 20.38
CA LYS A 200 -0.93 -23.12 21.21
C LYS A 200 0.24 -22.28 20.71
N ILE A 201 0.50 -22.26 19.41
CA ILE A 201 1.57 -21.41 18.84
C ILE A 201 1.28 -19.93 19.03
N ARG A 202 0.02 -19.50 18.90
CA ARG A 202 -0.36 -18.12 19.18
C ARG A 202 -0.04 -17.73 20.63
N GLU A 203 -0.35 -18.60 21.58
CA GLU A 203 0.00 -18.39 23.00
C GLU A 203 1.51 -18.36 23.22
N ASN A 204 2.23 -19.34 22.68
CA ASN A 204 3.68 -19.43 22.75
C ASN A 204 4.37 -18.18 22.18
N ARG A 205 3.95 -17.73 20.99
CA ARG A 205 4.43 -16.48 20.36
C ARG A 205 4.12 -15.27 21.21
N ARG A 206 2.97 -15.20 21.89
CA ARG A 206 2.66 -14.10 22.82
C ARG A 206 3.58 -14.10 24.05
N LYS A 207 3.83 -15.28 24.63
CA LYS A 207 4.68 -15.47 25.82
C LYS A 207 6.18 -15.51 25.52
N GLY A 208 6.57 -15.61 24.25
CA GLY A 208 7.96 -15.78 23.83
C GLY A 208 8.53 -17.17 24.15
N VAL A 209 7.69 -18.21 24.20
CA VAL A 209 8.08 -19.58 24.54
C VAL A 209 8.27 -20.39 23.27
N GLU A 210 9.42 -21.07 23.14
CA GLU A 210 9.70 -21.95 22.00
C GLU A 210 8.84 -23.22 22.08
N CYS A 211 8.35 -23.70 20.93
CA CYS A 211 7.72 -25.03 20.88
C CYS A 211 8.79 -26.11 20.60
N PRO A 212 8.53 -27.38 20.95
CA PRO A 212 9.47 -28.47 20.69
C PRO A 212 9.90 -28.58 19.22
N CYS A 213 9.00 -28.29 18.26
CA CYS A 213 9.30 -28.32 16.83
C CYS A 213 10.46 -27.40 16.43
N ARG A 214 10.72 -26.31 17.17
CA ARG A 214 11.79 -25.37 16.85
C ARG A 214 13.19 -25.97 17.02
N HIS A 215 13.31 -27.00 17.86
CA HIS A 215 14.55 -27.70 18.18
C HIS A 215 14.82 -28.91 17.27
N GLN A 216 14.00 -29.12 16.24
CA GLN A 216 14.27 -30.11 15.19
C GLN A 216 15.66 -29.88 14.59
N THR A 217 16.34 -30.98 14.30
CA THR A 217 17.52 -31.01 13.46
C THR A 217 17.16 -30.65 12.01
N VAL A 218 18.17 -30.29 11.22
CA VAL A 218 18.01 -30.04 9.78
C VAL A 218 17.41 -31.26 9.07
N GLU A 219 17.91 -32.46 9.37
CA GLU A 219 17.43 -33.70 8.75
C GLU A 219 15.96 -33.99 9.08
N GLU A 220 15.55 -33.82 10.34
CA GLU A 220 14.14 -33.97 10.74
C GLU A 220 13.25 -32.93 10.06
N THR A 221 13.71 -31.68 9.95
CA THR A 221 12.97 -30.62 9.28
C THR A 221 12.81 -30.92 7.79
N LEU A 222 13.85 -31.41 7.10
CA LEU A 222 13.78 -31.79 5.69
C LEU A 222 12.80 -32.95 5.47
N LYS A 223 12.82 -33.98 6.32
CA LYS A 223 11.85 -35.09 6.25
C LYS A 223 10.41 -34.57 6.41
N LEU A 224 10.17 -33.70 7.39
CA LEU A 224 8.85 -33.09 7.59
C LEU A 224 8.46 -32.16 6.45
N TRP A 225 9.41 -31.45 5.83
CA TRP A 225 9.17 -30.59 4.68
C TRP A 225 8.66 -31.40 3.48
N GLU A 226 9.28 -32.53 3.16
CA GLU A 226 8.78 -33.41 2.09
C GLU A 226 7.38 -33.96 2.43
N LEU A 227 7.12 -34.32 3.69
CA LEU A 227 5.79 -34.75 4.13
C LEU A 227 4.72 -33.67 3.97
N MET A 228 5.06 -32.37 4.01
CA MET A 228 4.08 -31.29 3.84
C MET A 228 3.33 -31.38 2.51
N PHE A 229 3.97 -31.89 1.45
CA PHE A 229 3.37 -31.98 0.11
C PHE A 229 2.30 -33.07 0.00
N GLU A 230 2.32 -34.04 0.91
CA GLU A 230 1.36 -35.14 1.00
C GLU A 230 0.37 -34.96 2.17
N SER A 231 0.50 -33.88 2.93
CA SER A 231 -0.27 -33.60 4.14
C SER A 231 -1.48 -32.70 3.88
N LYS A 232 -2.38 -32.61 4.86
CA LYS A 232 -3.64 -31.84 4.77
C LYS A 232 -3.53 -30.43 5.34
N GLU A 233 -4.47 -29.56 4.94
CA GLU A 233 -4.54 -28.19 5.45
C GLU A 233 -4.62 -28.17 7.00
N GLY A 234 -3.70 -27.43 7.62
CA GLY A 234 -3.63 -27.26 9.08
C GLY A 234 -2.70 -28.23 9.82
N GLU A 235 -2.20 -29.30 9.17
CA GLU A 235 -1.30 -30.28 9.82
C GLU A 235 0.10 -29.72 10.03
N TYR A 236 0.64 -29.04 9.03
CA TYR A 236 2.00 -28.50 9.06
C TYR A 236 2.10 -27.10 8.46
N VAL A 237 3.06 -26.35 8.99
CA VAL A 237 3.53 -25.08 8.42
C VAL A 237 5.04 -24.99 8.51
N LEU A 238 5.69 -24.40 7.51
CA LEU A 238 7.11 -24.05 7.62
C LEU A 238 7.22 -22.69 8.30
N ARG A 239 8.07 -22.57 9.33
CA ARG A 239 8.34 -21.33 10.05
C ARG A 239 9.81 -20.93 9.94
N ILE A 240 10.07 -19.64 9.96
CA ILE A 240 11.42 -19.08 10.07
C ILE A 240 11.78 -18.87 11.55
N LYS A 241 13.04 -19.09 11.92
CA LYS A 241 13.57 -18.88 13.27
C LYS A 241 14.08 -17.44 13.38
N THR A 242 13.23 -16.48 13.72
CA THR A 242 13.66 -15.08 13.94
C THR A 242 14.11 -14.82 15.38
N GLY A 243 13.51 -15.53 16.34
CA GLY A 243 13.81 -15.41 17.77
C GLY A 243 12.56 -15.15 18.59
N MET A 244 12.23 -16.08 19.50
CA MET A 244 10.99 -16.01 20.28
C MET A 244 11.01 -14.93 21.38
N GLN A 245 12.18 -14.39 21.73
CA GLN A 245 12.34 -13.30 22.68
C GLN A 245 12.26 -11.89 22.05
N ASP A 246 12.03 -11.79 20.74
CA ASP A 246 11.95 -10.47 20.07
C ASP A 246 10.87 -9.59 20.72
N LYS A 247 11.14 -8.29 20.90
CA LYS A 247 10.18 -7.38 21.55
C LYS A 247 8.88 -7.22 20.77
N ASN A 248 8.91 -7.40 19.45
CA ASN A 248 7.76 -7.37 18.57
C ASN A 248 7.20 -8.79 18.35
N PRO A 249 6.05 -9.15 18.97
CA PRO A 249 5.47 -10.47 18.79
C PRO A 249 5.11 -10.82 17.35
N ALA A 250 4.91 -9.81 16.49
CA ALA A 250 4.62 -10.02 15.09
C ALA A 250 5.83 -10.56 14.31
N PHE A 251 7.06 -10.28 14.75
CA PHE A 251 8.30 -10.74 14.12
C PHE A 251 8.66 -12.18 14.49
N ARG A 252 8.24 -12.63 15.69
CA ARG A 252 8.54 -13.95 16.24
C ARG A 252 8.03 -15.07 15.33
N ASP A 253 8.93 -15.91 14.86
CA ASP A 253 8.74 -17.14 14.11
C ASP A 253 7.49 -17.19 13.23
N ARG A 254 7.42 -16.28 12.26
CA ARG A 254 6.33 -16.22 11.28
C ARG A 254 6.34 -17.44 10.35
N ILE A 255 5.19 -17.66 9.73
CA ILE A 255 4.99 -18.76 8.78
C ILE A 255 5.56 -18.34 7.42
N LEU A 256 6.39 -19.19 6.82
CA LEU A 256 6.88 -19.03 5.46
C LEU A 256 6.00 -19.78 4.46
N PHE A 257 5.52 -20.97 4.81
CA PHE A 257 4.65 -21.79 3.96
C PHE A 257 3.51 -22.42 4.76
N ARG A 258 2.37 -22.58 4.09
CA ARG A 258 1.20 -23.31 4.60
C ARG A 258 0.69 -24.30 3.56
N ILE A 259 -0.01 -25.32 4.03
CA ILE A 259 -0.78 -26.19 3.15
C ILE A 259 -2.13 -25.51 2.87
N SER A 260 -2.58 -25.55 1.61
CA SER A 260 -3.94 -25.18 1.22
C SER A 260 -4.39 -26.05 0.05
N GLU A 261 -5.54 -26.69 0.21
CA GLU A 261 -6.15 -27.60 -0.77
C GLU A 261 -7.13 -26.89 -1.72
N ARG A 262 -7.07 -25.55 -1.75
CA ARG A 262 -7.89 -24.74 -2.65
C ARG A 262 -7.38 -24.84 -4.08
N GLU A 263 -8.32 -24.95 -5.01
CA GLU A 263 -8.01 -24.87 -6.44
C GLU A 263 -7.52 -23.47 -6.82
N HIS A 264 -6.38 -23.41 -7.51
CA HIS A 264 -5.83 -22.16 -8.03
C HIS A 264 -6.29 -21.91 -9.48
N PRO A 265 -6.79 -20.72 -9.87
CA PRO A 265 -7.33 -20.50 -11.21
C PRO A 265 -6.36 -20.84 -12.36
N LYS A 266 -5.07 -20.46 -12.22
CA LYS A 266 -4.01 -20.71 -13.22
C LYS A 266 -3.35 -22.09 -13.16
N VAL A 267 -2.88 -22.55 -11.99
CA VAL A 267 -2.15 -23.83 -11.82
C VAL A 267 -3.01 -24.98 -11.30
N LYS A 268 -4.33 -24.77 -11.17
CA LYS A 268 -5.32 -25.75 -10.71
C LYS A 268 -4.89 -26.38 -9.38
N ASN A 269 -4.90 -27.72 -9.29
CA ASN A 269 -4.55 -28.49 -8.09
C ASN A 269 -3.09 -29.01 -8.13
N LYS A 270 -2.23 -28.43 -8.98
CA LYS A 270 -0.83 -28.87 -9.10
C LYS A 270 -0.04 -28.71 -7.80
N TYR A 271 -0.42 -27.74 -6.95
CA TYR A 271 0.32 -27.38 -5.74
C TYR A 271 -0.59 -27.24 -4.53
N THR A 272 -0.16 -27.82 -3.42
CA THR A 272 -0.85 -27.77 -2.12
C THR A 272 -0.07 -26.99 -1.06
N VAL A 273 1.25 -26.81 -1.23
CA VAL A 273 2.12 -26.08 -0.29
C VAL A 273 2.43 -24.70 -0.86
N TRP A 274 2.02 -23.64 -0.17
CA TRP A 274 2.07 -22.28 -0.71
C TRP A 274 2.87 -21.32 0.17
N PRO A 275 3.75 -20.48 -0.43
CA PRO A 275 4.51 -19.49 0.30
C PRO A 275 3.61 -18.35 0.78
N LEU A 276 4.02 -17.70 1.86
CA LEU A 276 3.43 -16.45 2.32
C LEU A 276 4.16 -15.23 1.76
N LEU A 277 3.51 -14.09 1.90
CA LEU A 277 3.87 -12.82 1.28
C LEU A 277 5.32 -12.43 1.55
N GLU A 278 5.74 -12.36 2.82
CA GLU A 278 7.09 -11.95 3.21
C GLU A 278 8.20 -12.86 2.64
N PHE A 279 7.95 -14.17 2.54
CA PHE A 279 8.93 -15.11 2.01
C PHE A 279 9.07 -14.93 0.49
N SER A 280 7.95 -15.04 -0.22
CA SER A 280 7.95 -14.96 -1.69
C SER A 280 8.50 -13.63 -2.18
N TRP A 281 8.15 -12.50 -1.55
CA TRP A 281 8.71 -11.19 -1.90
C TRP A 281 10.20 -11.06 -1.56
N ALA A 282 10.68 -11.61 -0.45
CA ALA A 282 12.11 -11.57 -0.15
C ALA A 282 12.93 -12.25 -1.26
N ILE A 283 12.47 -13.40 -1.76
CA ILE A 283 13.13 -14.14 -2.84
C ILE A 283 12.99 -13.39 -4.17
N ASP A 284 11.78 -12.95 -4.52
CA ASP A 284 11.52 -12.28 -5.80
C ASP A 284 12.20 -10.93 -5.92
N ASP A 285 12.18 -10.11 -4.87
CA ASP A 285 12.80 -8.80 -4.92
C ASP A 285 14.30 -8.90 -5.15
N HIS A 286 14.95 -9.95 -4.62
CA HIS A 286 16.35 -10.24 -4.91
C HIS A 286 16.56 -10.74 -6.35
N LEU A 287 15.85 -11.79 -6.75
CA LEU A 287 16.05 -12.44 -8.05
C LEU A 287 15.63 -11.58 -9.25
N LEU A 288 14.69 -10.67 -9.05
CA LEU A 288 14.25 -9.69 -10.04
C LEU A 288 15.07 -8.39 -9.98
N GLU A 289 16.12 -8.36 -9.14
CA GLU A 289 17.03 -7.24 -8.96
C GLU A 289 16.30 -5.94 -8.61
N ILE A 290 15.23 -6.03 -7.82
CA ILE A 290 14.46 -4.88 -7.40
C ILE A 290 15.38 -3.98 -6.57
N THR A 291 15.43 -2.71 -6.96
CA THR A 291 16.29 -1.71 -6.32
C THR A 291 15.52 -0.83 -5.35
N HIS A 292 14.25 -0.57 -5.66
CA HIS A 292 13.41 0.36 -4.92
C HIS A 292 12.00 -0.18 -4.79
N ILE A 293 11.46 -0.03 -3.59
CA ILE A 293 10.19 -0.61 -3.18
C ILE A 293 9.35 0.51 -2.59
N ILE A 294 8.19 0.78 -3.20
CA ILE A 294 7.18 1.66 -2.62
C ILE A 294 6.00 0.79 -2.18
N ARG A 295 5.67 0.82 -0.89
CA ARG A 295 4.58 0.04 -0.32
C ARG A 295 3.88 0.80 0.81
N GLY A 296 2.70 0.36 1.23
CA GLY A 296 1.98 1.00 2.34
C GLY A 296 2.66 0.77 3.70
N LYS A 297 2.46 1.71 4.64
CA LYS A 297 3.02 1.67 6.00
C LYS A 297 2.52 0.48 6.83
N GLU A 298 1.38 -0.10 6.46
CA GLU A 298 0.86 -1.33 7.04
C GLU A 298 1.79 -2.53 6.83
N LEU A 299 2.65 -2.51 5.80
CA LEU A 299 3.59 -3.58 5.46
C LEU A 299 4.98 -3.42 6.10
N MET A 300 5.07 -2.70 7.24
CA MET A 300 6.34 -2.48 7.94
C MET A 300 6.93 -3.80 8.45
N ILE A 301 6.11 -4.67 9.04
CA ILE A 301 6.60 -5.94 9.58
C ILE A 301 7.06 -6.88 8.46
N GLU A 302 6.37 -6.91 7.31
CA GLU A 302 6.80 -7.63 6.11
C GLU A 302 8.15 -7.11 5.64
N SER A 303 8.39 -5.80 5.72
CA SER A 303 9.69 -5.20 5.37
C SER A 303 10.82 -5.63 6.32
N GLU A 304 10.52 -5.83 7.61
CA GLU A 304 11.48 -6.35 8.58
C GLU A 304 11.80 -7.82 8.31
N MET A 305 10.78 -8.62 7.98
CA MET A 305 10.93 -10.04 7.64
C MET A 305 11.73 -10.25 6.36
N GLU A 306 11.45 -9.47 5.31
CA GLU A 306 12.20 -9.53 4.06
C GLU A 306 13.68 -9.20 4.28
N LYS A 307 13.97 -8.13 5.04
CA LYS A 307 15.36 -7.79 5.44
C LYS A 307 16.03 -8.91 6.22
N TYR A 308 15.30 -9.57 7.11
CA TYR A 308 15.84 -10.70 7.87
C TYR A 308 16.24 -11.86 6.94
N ILE A 309 15.39 -12.19 5.96
CA ILE A 309 15.69 -13.22 4.95
C ILE A 309 16.88 -12.80 4.08
N TRP A 310 16.94 -11.55 3.62
CA TRP A 310 18.06 -11.04 2.84
C TRP A 310 19.39 -11.11 3.60
N ASN A 311 19.39 -10.79 4.89
CA ASN A 311 20.57 -10.93 5.76
C ASN A 311 21.06 -12.38 5.84
N ILE A 312 20.15 -13.37 5.97
CA ILE A 312 20.54 -14.79 6.01
C ILE A 312 21.28 -15.21 4.74
N PHE A 313 20.88 -14.67 3.59
CA PHE A 313 21.49 -14.96 2.30
C PHE A 313 22.63 -13.99 1.91
N ASN A 314 22.97 -13.03 2.77
CA ASN A 314 23.94 -11.97 2.50
C ASN A 314 23.62 -11.18 1.21
N TRP A 315 22.34 -10.89 0.97
CA TRP A 315 21.88 -10.16 -0.20
C TRP A 315 21.86 -8.65 0.01
N THR A 316 22.06 -7.92 -1.08
CA THR A 316 21.91 -6.45 -1.06
C THR A 316 20.45 -6.08 -0.89
N HIS A 317 20.17 -5.13 -0.01
CA HIS A 317 18.80 -4.71 0.27
C HIS A 317 18.32 -3.65 -0.73
N PRO A 318 17.13 -3.81 -1.31
CA PRO A 318 16.45 -2.69 -1.96
C PRO A 318 16.16 -1.56 -0.97
N VAL A 319 16.07 -0.34 -1.50
CA VAL A 319 15.59 0.81 -0.73
C VAL A 319 14.06 0.70 -0.58
N ILE A 320 13.60 0.54 0.67
CA ILE A 320 12.17 0.47 0.99
C ILE A 320 11.67 1.86 1.42
N MET A 321 10.61 2.31 0.77
CA MET A 321 9.88 3.53 1.09
C MET A 321 8.43 3.20 1.43
N HIS A 322 7.99 3.61 2.62
CA HIS A 322 6.61 3.44 3.05
C HIS A 322 5.77 4.68 2.73
N SER A 323 4.71 4.51 1.95
CA SER A 323 3.72 5.55 1.69
C SER A 323 2.59 5.51 2.73
N GLY A 324 2.08 6.68 3.12
CA GLY A 324 0.88 6.78 3.95
C GLY A 324 -0.38 6.32 3.20
N LEU A 325 -1.37 5.82 3.96
CA LEU A 325 -2.65 5.34 3.44
C LEU A 325 -3.34 6.41 2.58
N LEU A 326 -3.92 5.99 1.46
CA LEU A 326 -4.84 6.83 0.69
C LEU A 326 -6.26 6.48 1.15
N GLN A 327 -6.95 7.45 1.74
CA GLN A 327 -8.38 7.34 2.05
C GLN A 327 -9.14 8.38 1.22
N LEU A 328 -10.23 7.95 0.61
CA LEU A 328 -11.20 8.83 -0.03
C LEU A 328 -12.45 8.81 0.84
N GLU A 329 -12.86 9.97 1.34
CA GLU A 329 -14.12 10.07 2.09
C GLU A 329 -15.30 9.86 1.13
N GLY A 330 -16.23 8.98 1.51
CA GLY A 330 -17.48 8.76 0.80
C GLY A 330 -17.44 7.71 -0.33
N VAL A 331 -16.39 6.89 -0.40
CA VAL A 331 -16.28 5.71 -1.28
C VAL A 331 -16.15 4.45 -0.46
#